data_AF-A0A8T9ATR6-F1
#
_entry.id   AF-A0A8T9ATR6-F1
#
_cell.length_a   1.000
_cell.length_b   1.000
_cell.length_c   1.000
_cell.angle_alpha   90.00
_cell.angle_beta   90.00
_cell.angle_gamma   90.00
#
_symmetry.space_group_name_H-M   'P 1'
#
loop_
_entity.id
_entity.type
_entity.pdbx_description
1 polymer ?
#
loop_
_entity_poly.entity_id
_entity_poly.type
_entity_poly.pdbx_seq_one_letter_code
_entity_poly.pdbx_strand_id
1 'polypeptide(L)'
;ALVAKGKSDIGGAYRLAEAVAGRDQAIQFDIFNRRALDLLADAASRAALAGNLARAKTLSDTWQEALDAISETDTYNLDKKQHALTMIDRLNSAMRM
;
A
#
# COMPACT_ATOMS: atom_id res chain seq x y z
N ALA A 1 -3.68 -4.39 -13.81
CA ALA A 1 -3.44 -4.56 -12.35
C ALA A 1 -2.33 -3.60 -11.94
N LEU A 2 -2.53 -2.80 -10.89
CA LEU A 2 -1.57 -1.78 -10.42
C LEU A 2 -0.28 -2.38 -9.85
N VAL A 3 -0.32 -3.66 -9.48
CA VAL A 3 0.86 -4.49 -9.22
C VAL A 3 1.13 -5.29 -10.49
N ALA A 4 1.80 -4.69 -11.47
CA ALA A 4 2.28 -5.39 -12.64
C ALA A 4 3.77 -5.13 -12.84
N LYS A 5 4.47 -6.20 -13.27
CA LYS A 5 5.89 -6.28 -13.61
C LYS A 5 6.19 -5.37 -14.81
N GLY A 6 6.21 -4.06 -14.60
CA GLY A 6 6.31 -3.02 -15.64
C GLY A 6 6.35 -1.61 -15.04
N LYS A 7 6.92 -0.67 -15.80
CA LYS A 7 7.20 0.73 -15.45
C LYS A 7 6.10 1.36 -14.58
N SER A 8 6.49 2.03 -13.48
CA SER A 8 5.56 2.73 -12.58
C SER A 8 4.54 3.55 -13.36
N ASP A 9 3.26 3.17 -13.29
CA ASP A 9 2.18 3.96 -13.86
C ASP A 9 1.85 5.12 -12.91
N ILE A 10 2.67 6.18 -13.00
CA ILE A 10 2.52 7.39 -12.17
C ILE A 10 1.12 8.00 -12.40
N GLY A 11 0.63 8.01 -13.64
CA GLY A 11 -0.69 8.54 -13.97
C GLY A 11 -1.83 7.70 -13.39
N GLY A 12 -1.69 6.38 -13.35
CA GLY A 12 -2.59 5.46 -12.66
C GLY A 12 -2.58 5.67 -11.14
N ALA A 13 -1.40 5.86 -10.55
CA ALA A 13 -1.25 6.12 -9.11
C ALA A 13 -1.96 7.40 -8.67
N TYR A 14 -1.77 8.50 -9.42
CA TYR A 14 -2.43 9.77 -9.13
C TYR A 14 -3.96 9.68 -9.27
N ARG A 15 -4.47 9.03 -10.33
CA ARG A 15 -5.91 8.85 -10.51
C ARG A 15 -6.53 8.01 -9.39
N LEU A 16 -5.85 6.96 -8.94
CA LEU A 16 -6.31 6.16 -7.81
C LEU A 16 -6.33 6.99 -6.52
N ALA A 17 -5.24 7.72 -6.24
CA ALA A 17 -5.15 8.58 -5.07
C ALA A 17 -6.27 9.64 -5.04
N GLU A 18 -6.58 10.26 -6.18
CA GLU A 18 -7.71 11.18 -6.28
C GLU A 18 -9.06 10.51 -6.05
N ALA A 19 -9.25 9.31 -6.59
CA ALA A 19 -10.50 8.57 -6.43
C ALA A 19 -10.77 8.17 -4.97
N VAL A 20 -9.74 7.82 -4.20
CA VAL A 20 -9.88 7.35 -2.81
C VAL A 20 -9.79 8.47 -1.77
N ALA A 21 -9.19 9.61 -2.12
CA ALA A 21 -9.03 10.75 -1.21
C ALA A 21 -10.07 11.86 -1.40
N GLY A 22 -11.08 11.64 -2.25
CA GLY A 22 -12.15 12.61 -2.49
C GLY A 22 -12.97 12.95 -1.24
N ARG A 23 -13.64 14.11 -1.29
CA ARG A 23 -14.62 14.49 -0.25
C ARG A 23 -15.71 13.42 -0.17
N ASP A 24 -16.02 12.97 1.05
CA ASP A 24 -16.96 11.88 1.36
C ASP A 24 -16.54 10.48 0.88
N GLN A 25 -15.27 10.26 0.49
CA GLN A 25 -14.74 8.96 0.07
C GLN A 25 -14.13 8.14 1.24
N ALA A 26 -14.65 8.29 2.46
CA ALA A 26 -14.06 7.65 3.65
C ALA A 26 -14.03 6.11 3.55
N ILE A 27 -15.08 5.51 2.98
CA ILE A 27 -15.19 4.07 2.77
C ILE A 27 -14.15 3.61 1.73
N GLN A 28 -13.99 4.35 0.64
CA GLN A 28 -13.06 4.02 -0.43
C GLN A 28 -11.61 4.13 0.04
N PHE A 29 -11.31 5.11 0.87
CA PHE A 29 -10.02 5.26 1.53
C PHE A 29 -9.70 4.07 2.46
N ASP A 30 -10.67 3.64 3.26
CA ASP A 30 -10.54 2.46 4.13
C ASP A 30 -10.32 1.17 3.32
N ILE A 31 -11.13 0.95 2.27
CA ILE A 31 -10.98 -0.19 1.36
C ILE A 31 -9.59 -0.19 0.71
N PHE A 32 -9.10 0.98 0.29
CA PHE A 32 -7.77 1.12 -0.28
C PHE A 32 -6.68 0.72 0.72
N ASN A 33 -6.74 1.25 1.95
CA ASN A 33 -5.79 0.95 3.01
C ASN A 33 -5.78 -0.54 3.36
N ARG A 34 -6.96 -1.12 3.57
CA ARG A 34 -7.09 -2.56 3.84
C ARG A 34 -6.53 -3.40 2.70
N ARG A 35 -6.83 -3.03 1.45
CA ARG A 35 -6.32 -3.76 0.29
C ARG A 35 -4.80 -3.67 0.16
N ALA A 36 -4.19 -2.53 0.50
CA ALA A 36 -2.74 -2.37 0.55
C ALA A 36 -2.10 -3.34 1.55
N LEU A 37 -2.66 -3.41 2.76
CA LEU A 37 -2.20 -4.33 3.80
C LEU A 37 -2.38 -5.80 3.38
N ASP A 38 -3.53 -6.16 2.82
CA ASP A 38 -3.79 -7.54 2.34
C ASP A 38 -2.77 -7.97 1.28
N LEU A 39 -2.41 -7.06 0.35
CA LEU A 39 -1.43 -7.37 -0.71
C LEU A 39 -0.04 -7.66 -0.13
N LEU A 40 0.41 -6.88 0.86
CA LEU A 40 1.70 -7.10 1.53
C LEU A 40 1.69 -8.40 2.34
N ALA A 41 0.63 -8.66 3.10
CA ALA A 41 0.47 -9.89 3.88
C ALA A 41 0.45 -11.14 2.99
N ASP A 42 -0.31 -11.11 1.90
CA ASP A 42 -0.38 -12.20 0.93
C ASP A 42 1.00 -12.46 0.28
N ALA A 43 1.73 -11.40 -0.06
CA ALA A 43 3.06 -11.52 -0.66
C ALA A 43 4.08 -12.07 0.35
N ALA A 44 4.06 -11.59 1.60
CA ALA A 44 4.92 -12.07 2.67
C ALA A 44 4.68 -13.55 2.95
N SER A 45 3.42 -13.96 3.05
CA SER A 45 3.02 -15.35 3.27
C SER A 45 3.51 -16.26 2.13
N ARG A 46 3.30 -15.86 0.87
CA ARG A 46 3.82 -16.60 -0.30
C ARG A 46 5.35 -16.72 -0.28
N ALA A 47 6.06 -15.65 0.07
CA ALA A 47 7.53 -15.67 0.16
C ALA A 47 8.01 -16.62 1.27
N ALA A 48 7.34 -16.62 2.43
CA ALA A 48 7.66 -17.51 3.54
C ALA A 48 7.41 -18.98 3.18
N LEU A 49 6.27 -19.29 2.55
CA LEU A 49 5.95 -20.63 2.06
C LEU A 49 6.93 -21.13 1.00
N ALA A 50 7.51 -20.22 0.21
CA ALA A 50 8.57 -20.53 -0.76
C ALA A 50 9.97 -20.65 -0.12
N GLY A 51 10.10 -20.53 1.20
CA GLY A 51 11.37 -20.57 1.93
C GLY A 51 12.22 -19.31 1.82
N ASN A 52 11.73 -18.26 1.14
CA ASN A 52 12.43 -16.98 1.02
C ASN A 52 12.11 -16.08 2.23
N LEU A 53 12.68 -16.45 3.38
CA LEU A 53 12.42 -15.77 4.65
C LEU A 53 12.90 -14.31 4.68
N ALA A 54 14.00 -14.00 3.97
CA ALA A 54 14.49 -12.62 3.86
C ALA A 54 13.45 -11.74 3.16
N ARG A 55 12.89 -12.23 2.05
CA ARG A 55 11.84 -11.52 1.32
C ARG A 55 10.57 -11.37 2.12
N ALA A 56 10.16 -12.45 2.82
CA ALA A 56 9.01 -12.42 3.70
C ALA A 56 9.16 -11.36 4.80
N LYS A 57 10.35 -11.29 5.44
CA LYS A 57 10.64 -10.28 6.45
C LYS A 57 10.51 -8.86 5.91
N THR A 58 11.12 -8.54 4.76
CA THR A 58 11.00 -7.20 4.17
C THR A 58 9.54 -6.81 3.89
N LEU A 59 8.73 -7.76 3.39
CA LEU A 59 7.30 -7.51 3.13
C LEU A 59 6.51 -7.31 4.43
N SER A 60 6.80 -8.08 5.47
CA SER A 60 6.18 -7.93 6.79
C SER A 60 6.57 -6.62 7.49
N ASP A 61 7.84 -6.21 7.40
CA ASP A 61 8.29 -4.92 7.93
C ASP A 61 7.58 -3.76 7.21
N THR A 62 7.47 -3.85 5.87
CA THR A 62 6.72 -2.86 5.07
C THR A 62 5.24 -2.83 5.46
N TRP A 63 4.63 -3.99 5.75
CA TRP A 63 3.24 -4.08 6.22
C TRP A 63 3.05 -3.34 7.54
N GLN A 64 3.98 -3.51 8.49
CA GLN A 64 3.92 -2.81 9.78
C GLN A 64 4.03 -1.30 9.59
N GLU A 65 5.01 -0.84 8.81
CA GLU A 65 5.16 0.60 8.53
C GLU A 65 3.95 1.19 7.79
N ALA A 66 3.29 0.41 6.93
CA ALA A 66 2.04 0.82 6.28
C ALA A 66 0.89 0.94 7.29
N LEU A 67 0.77 -0.01 8.22
CA LEU A 67 -0.23 0.03 9.28
C LEU A 67 -0.04 1.25 10.18
N ASP A 68 1.20 1.55 10.57
CA ASP A 68 1.54 2.71 11.40
C ASP A 68 1.17 4.02 10.67
N ALA A 69 1.50 4.14 9.38
CA ALA A 69 1.15 5.30 8.56
C ALA A 69 -0.38 5.50 8.41
N ILE A 70 -1.15 4.42 8.34
CA ILE A 70 -2.62 4.48 8.34
C ILE A 70 -3.10 5.04 9.69
N SER A 71 -2.59 4.48 10.80
CA SER A 71 -2.95 4.91 12.14
C SER A 71 -2.61 6.39 12.38
N GLU A 72 -1.45 6.86 11.93
CA GLU A 72 -1.06 8.28 12.02
C GLU A 72 -1.97 9.17 11.18
N THR A 73 -2.28 8.76 9.95
CA THR A 73 -3.17 9.53 9.05
C THR A 73 -4.55 9.70 9.65
N ASP A 74 -5.10 8.65 10.27
CA ASP A 74 -6.40 8.71 10.93
C ASP A 74 -6.34 9.52 12.23
N THR A 75 -5.29 9.33 13.04
CA THR A 75 -5.13 10.01 14.34
C THR A 75 -4.97 11.51 14.19
N TYR A 76 -4.20 11.94 13.19
CA TYR A 76 -3.88 13.36 12.96
C TYR A 76 -4.69 13.99 11.82
N ASN A 77 -5.64 13.27 11.23
CA ASN A 77 -6.45 13.69 10.09
C ASN A 77 -5.58 14.27 8.94
N LEU A 78 -4.52 13.53 8.58
CA LEU A 78 -3.55 13.96 7.58
C LEU A 78 -4.14 13.94 6.16
N ASP A 79 -3.42 14.56 5.22
CA ASP A 79 -3.85 14.63 3.82
C ASP A 79 -3.93 13.23 3.19
N LYS A 80 -5.17 12.79 2.95
CA LYS A 80 -5.48 11.45 2.42
C LYS A 80 -4.91 11.22 1.03
N LYS A 81 -4.79 12.25 0.20
CA LYS A 81 -4.25 12.13 -1.16
C LYS A 81 -2.74 11.83 -1.10
N GLN A 82 -2.01 12.57 -0.27
CA GLN A 82 -0.59 12.33 -0.03
C GLN A 82 -0.37 10.95 0.59
N HIS A 83 -1.16 10.57 1.59
CA HIS A 83 -1.10 9.23 2.17
C HIS A 83 -1.27 8.14 1.09
N ALA A 84 -2.31 8.26 0.26
CA ALA A 84 -2.57 7.28 -0.81
C ALA A 84 -1.42 7.20 -1.82
N LEU A 85 -0.85 8.34 -2.25
CA LEU A 85 0.30 8.37 -3.15
C LEU A 85 1.53 7.69 -2.53
N THR A 86 1.84 8.01 -1.27
CA THR A 86 2.95 7.42 -0.52
C THR A 86 2.76 5.92 -0.34
N MET A 87 1.53 5.48 -0.06
CA MET A 87 1.19 4.07 0.08
C MET A 87 1.35 3.29 -1.23
N ILE A 88 0.95 3.88 -2.36
CA ILE A 88 1.14 3.26 -3.69
C ILE A 88 2.63 3.12 -4.02
N ASP A 89 3.45 4.13 -3.73
CA ASP A 89 4.89 4.06 -3.95
C ASP A 89 5.56 3.01 -3.07
N ARG A 90 5.23 3.00 -1.78
CA ARG A 90 5.67 1.99 -0.80
C ARG A 90 5.35 0.57 -1.28
N LEU A 91 4.10 0.32 -1.69
CA LEU A 91 3.68 -0.98 -2.25
C LEU A 91 4.51 -1.36 -3.48
N ASN A 92 4.65 -0.46 -4.44
CA ASN A 92 5.37 -0.75 -5.67
C ASN A 92 6.85 -1.05 -5.43
N SER A 93 7.49 -0.25 -4.58
CA SER A 93 8.88 -0.44 -4.17
C SER A 93 9.04 -1.78 -3.46
N ALA A 94 8.18 -2.06 -2.48
CA ALA A 94 8.20 -3.31 -1.76
C ALA A 94 7.95 -4.50 -2.67
N MET A 95 7.07 -4.44 -3.68
CA MET A 95 6.78 -5.56 -4.59
C MET A 95 7.87 -5.81 -5.65
N ARG A 96 8.71 -4.83 -5.95
CA ARG A 96 9.78 -4.96 -6.96
C ARG A 96 11.08 -5.55 -6.43
N MET A 97 11.33 -5.44 -5.12
CA MET A 97 12.47 -6.08 -4.43
C MET A 97 12.32 -7.61 -4.42
#